data_AF-A0A371MUC5-F1
#
_entry.id   AF-A0A371MUC5-F1
#
_cell.length_a   1.000
_cell.length_b   1.000
_cell.length_c   1.000
_cell.angle_alpha   90.00
_cell.angle_beta   90.00
_cell.angle_gamma   90.00
#
_symmetry.space_group_name_H-M   'P 1'
#
loop_
_entity.id
_entity.type
_entity.pdbx_description
1 polymer ?
#
loop_
_entity_poly.entity_id
_entity_poly.type
_entity_poly.pdbx_seq_one_letter_code
_entity_poly.pdbx_strand_id
1 'polypeptide(L)'
;MPFVLENEAHSSKSVHLVISNESTVVYNDTVDLDAGAKRHVATLTGQENTYDVTATMNGSSFERPVTLNAGLLQSGITINESEEFEYSYVIN
;
A
#
# COMPACT_ATOMS: atom_id res chain seq x y z
N MET A 1 -2.13 4.11 -12.01
CA MET A 1 -1.12 4.47 -11.00
C MET A 1 -0.78 3.23 -10.18
N PRO A 2 0.48 2.76 -10.17
CA PRO A 2 0.90 1.64 -9.34
C PRO A 2 0.73 1.92 -7.84
N PHE A 3 0.24 0.92 -7.13
CA PHE A 3 0.32 0.80 -5.68
C PHE A 3 1.41 -0.22 -5.33
N VAL A 4 2.30 0.13 -4.39
CA VAL A 4 3.42 -0.72 -3.98
C VAL A 4 3.42 -0.94 -2.48
N LEU A 5 3.95 -2.09 -2.05
CA LEU A 5 4.27 -2.38 -0.67
C LEU A 5 5.79 -2.57 -0.57
N GLU A 6 6.41 -1.93 0.41
CA GLU A 6 7.86 -1.94 0.61
C GLU A 6 8.18 -2.28 2.06
N ASN A 7 9.23 -3.08 2.27
CA ASN A 7 9.69 -3.49 3.59
C ASN A 7 11.14 -3.01 3.80
N GLU A 8 11.31 -1.90 4.50
CA GLU A 8 12.62 -1.37 4.89
C GLU A 8 13.12 -1.96 6.22
N ALA A 9 12.27 -2.71 6.94
CA ALA A 9 12.69 -3.41 8.14
C ALA A 9 13.76 -4.47 7.85
N HIS A 10 14.54 -4.79 8.89
CA HIS A 10 15.62 -5.79 8.82
C HIS A 10 15.14 -7.25 8.91
N SER A 11 13.83 -7.50 8.83
CA SER A 11 13.24 -8.83 8.89
C SER A 11 12.08 -8.96 7.90
N SER A 12 11.78 -10.19 7.49
CA SER A 12 10.63 -10.44 6.61
C SER A 12 9.32 -10.11 7.32
N LYS A 13 8.36 -9.57 6.57
CA LYS A 13 7.04 -9.14 7.06
C LYS A 13 5.93 -9.77 6.23
N SER A 14 4.81 -10.01 6.89
CA SER A 14 3.58 -10.49 6.27
C SER A 14 2.49 -9.45 6.52
N VAL A 15 1.97 -8.86 5.45
CA VAL A 15 0.97 -7.79 5.52
C VAL A 15 -0.28 -8.22 4.81
N HIS A 16 -1.40 -8.21 5.52
CA HIS A 16 -2.70 -8.32 4.89
C HIS A 16 -3.09 -6.95 4.34
N LEU A 17 -3.27 -6.85 3.02
CA LEU A 17 -3.60 -5.60 2.34
C LEU A 17 -4.97 -5.71 1.68
N VAL A 18 -5.84 -4.74 1.97
CA VAL A 18 -7.13 -4.55 1.31
C VAL A 18 -7.11 -3.18 0.64
N ILE A 19 -7.48 -3.15 -0.64
CA ILE A 19 -7.71 -1.91 -1.40
C ILE A 19 -9.09 -1.99 -1.99
N SER A 20 -9.94 -1.02 -1.68
CA SER A 20 -11.29 -0.91 -2.23
C SER A 20 -11.56 0.47 -2.82
N ASN A 21 -12.48 0.53 -3.77
CA ASN A 21 -13.07 1.76 -4.28
C ASN A 21 -14.58 1.64 -4.09
N GLU A 22 -15.14 2.43 -3.18
CA GLU A 22 -16.53 2.31 -2.73
C GLU A 22 -16.86 0.87 -2.30
N SER A 23 -17.77 0.19 -3.02
CA SER A 23 -18.17 -1.20 -2.74
C SER A 23 -17.33 -2.25 -3.47
N THR A 24 -16.35 -1.83 -4.29
CA THR A 24 -15.55 -2.74 -5.12
C THR A 24 -14.19 -3.00 -4.48
N VAL A 25 -13.90 -4.27 -4.17
CA VAL A 25 -12.57 -4.70 -3.71
C VAL A 25 -11.66 -4.89 -4.92
N VAL A 26 -10.57 -4.12 -4.97
CA VAL A 26 -9.55 -4.17 -6.03
C VAL A 26 -8.39 -5.08 -5.67
N TYR A 27 -8.05 -5.14 -4.39
CA TYR A 27 -7.04 -6.05 -3.86
C TYR A 27 -7.45 -6.51 -2.47
N ASN A 28 -7.26 -7.79 -2.17
CA ASN A 28 -7.46 -8.38 -0.85
C ASN A 28 -6.63 -9.66 -0.75
N ASP A 29 -5.40 -9.53 -0.28
CA ASP A 29 -4.50 -10.66 -0.12
C ASP A 29 -3.42 -10.36 0.93
N THR A 30 -2.76 -11.40 1.39
CA THR A 30 -1.58 -11.31 2.26
C THR A 30 -0.32 -11.30 1.42
N VAL A 31 0.56 -10.36 1.69
CA VAL A 31 1.82 -10.16 0.98
C VAL A 31 2.98 -10.43 1.94
N ASP A 32 3.74 -11.47 1.64
CA ASP A 32 5.01 -11.74 2.28
C ASP A 32 6.12 -10.97 1.55
N LEU A 33 6.92 -10.22 2.33
CA LEU A 33 8.03 -9.40 1.87
C LEU A 33 9.28 -9.74 2.66
N ASP A 34 10.36 -10.07 1.95
CA ASP A 34 11.68 -10.16 2.57
C ASP A 34 12.18 -8.79 3.04
N ALA A 35 13.21 -8.78 3.90
CA ALA A 35 13.87 -7.55 4.31
C ALA A 35 14.43 -6.80 3.10
N GLY A 36 14.13 -5.50 2.97
CA GLY A 36 14.51 -4.66 1.84
C GLY A 36 13.70 -4.90 0.55
N ALA A 37 12.66 -5.75 0.58
CA ALA A 37 11.89 -6.07 -0.61
C ALA A 37 10.83 -5.01 -0.92
N LYS A 38 10.58 -4.81 -2.22
CA LYS A 38 9.50 -3.97 -2.75
C LYS A 38 8.67 -4.76 -3.73
N ARG A 39 7.34 -4.67 -3.60
CA ARG A 39 6.39 -5.41 -4.44
C ARG A 39 5.29 -4.50 -4.99
N HIS A 40 5.02 -4.66 -6.28
CA HIS A 40 3.82 -4.13 -6.89
C HIS A 40 2.62 -4.99 -6.48
N VAL A 41 1.55 -4.36 -6.00
CA VAL A 41 0.36 -5.05 -5.48
C VAL A 41 -0.85 -4.85 -6.39
N ALA A 42 -1.09 -3.62 -6.84
CA ALA A 42 -2.20 -3.31 -7.74
C ALA A 42 -1.88 -2.10 -8.63
N THR A 43 -2.58 -1.98 -9.75
CA THR A 43 -2.62 -0.74 -10.54
C THR A 43 -3.99 -0.09 -10.36
N LEU A 44 -4.01 1.08 -9.71
CA LEU A 44 -5.22 1.86 -9.48
C LEU A 44 -5.54 2.72 -10.71
N THR A 45 -6.82 2.88 -11.05
CA THR A 45 -7.26 3.51 -12.31
C THR A 45 -8.47 4.42 -12.14
N GLY A 46 -8.65 5.33 -13.08
CA GLY A 46 -9.73 6.34 -13.05
C GLY A 46 -9.26 7.59 -12.31
N GLN A 47 -9.15 8.69 -13.04
CA GLN A 47 -8.72 9.97 -12.46
C GLN A 47 -9.75 10.43 -11.42
N GLU A 48 -9.29 11.02 -10.33
CA GLU A 48 -10.10 11.52 -9.20
C GLU A 48 -10.80 10.42 -8.38
N ASN A 49 -10.65 9.14 -8.75
CA ASN A 49 -11.12 8.03 -7.92
C ASN A 49 -10.37 8.01 -6.60
N THR A 50 -11.11 7.78 -5.51
CA THR A 50 -10.54 7.57 -4.18
C THR A 50 -10.63 6.09 -3.81
N TYR A 51 -9.52 5.55 -3.31
CA TYR A 51 -9.41 4.18 -2.85
C TYR A 51 -9.17 4.15 -1.36
N ASP A 52 -9.93 3.33 -0.64
CA ASP A 52 -9.67 3.03 0.76
C ASP A 52 -8.63 1.92 0.84
N VAL A 53 -7.53 2.19 1.54
CA VAL A 53 -6.44 1.24 1.72
C VAL A 53 -6.35 0.89 3.20
N THR A 54 -6.39 -0.41 3.50
CA THR A 54 -6.16 -0.95 4.83
C THR A 54 -5.02 -1.96 4.78
N ALA A 55 -3.98 -1.74 5.58
CA ALA A 55 -2.90 -2.69 5.78
C ALA A 55 -2.88 -3.16 7.23
N THR A 56 -2.72 -4.46 7.45
CA THR A 56 -2.67 -5.07 8.78
C THR A 56 -1.45 -5.96 8.91
N MET A 57 -0.69 -5.79 10.00
CA MET A 57 0.49 -6.59 10.34
C MET A 57 0.58 -6.70 11.87
N ASN A 58 0.87 -7.90 12.38
CA ASN A 58 1.06 -8.17 13.81
C ASN A 58 -0.08 -7.66 14.73
N GLY A 59 -1.32 -7.61 14.21
CA GLY A 59 -2.49 -7.10 14.93
C GLY A 59 -2.66 -5.57 14.92
N SER A 60 -1.70 -4.84 14.35
CA SER A 60 -1.80 -3.40 14.09
C SER A 60 -2.36 -3.14 12.69
N SER A 61 -3.20 -2.11 12.56
CA SER A 61 -3.80 -1.70 11.29
C SER A 61 -3.45 -0.25 10.95
N PHE A 62 -3.25 -0.01 9.66
CA PHE A 62 -3.06 1.30 9.05
C PHE A 62 -4.13 1.50 7.97
N GLU A 63 -4.86 2.61 8.05
CA GLU A 63 -5.95 2.93 7.13
C GLU A 63 -5.72 4.29 6.50
N ARG A 64 -5.86 4.38 5.17
CA ARG A 64 -5.69 5.65 4.46
C ARG A 64 -6.48 5.70 3.15
N PRO A 65 -7.24 6.78 2.89
CA PRO A 65 -7.79 7.05 1.57
C PRO A 65 -6.70 7.57 0.61
N VAL A 66 -6.74 7.10 -0.63
CA VAL A 66 -5.79 7.44 -1.71
C VAL A 66 -6.56 7.92 -2.93
N THR A 67 -6.50 9.23 -3.20
CA THR A 67 -7.13 9.85 -4.37
C THR A 67 -6.16 9.94 -5.55
N LEU A 68 -6.58 9.47 -6.72
CA LEU A 68 -5.79 9.49 -7.95
C LEU A 68 -5.79 10.87 -8.59
N ASN A 69 -4.91 11.75 -8.12
CA ASN A 69 -4.74 13.10 -8.66
C ASN A 69 -3.80 13.12 -9.88
N ALA A 70 -4.00 14.10 -10.76
CA ALA A 70 -3.04 14.37 -11.84
C ALA A 70 -1.65 14.64 -11.26
N GLY A 71 -0.63 14.02 -11.85
CA GLY A 71 0.76 14.11 -11.38
C GLY A 71 1.15 13.07 -10.33
N LEU A 72 0.22 12.31 -9.74
CA LEU A 72 0.55 11.19 -8.85
C LEU A 72 0.99 9.97 -9.68
N LEU A 73 2.27 9.63 -9.58
CA LEU A 73 2.91 8.57 -10.36
C LEU A 73 2.88 7.22 -9.65
N GLN A 74 2.95 7.20 -8.32
CA GLN A 74 2.91 6.00 -7.50
C GLN A 74 2.37 6.32 -6.10
N SER A 75 1.67 5.36 -5.50
CA SER A 75 1.38 5.33 -4.06
C SER A 75 1.85 4.01 -3.47
N GLY A 76 1.95 3.94 -2.16
CA GLY A 76 2.28 2.71 -1.48
C GLY A 76 2.26 2.81 0.02
N ILE A 77 2.59 1.69 0.64
CA ILE A 77 2.87 1.59 2.06
C ILE A 77 4.28 1.07 2.23
N THR A 78 5.05 1.72 3.09
CA THR A 78 6.38 1.28 3.52
C THR A 78 6.27 0.78 4.95
N ILE A 79 6.87 -0.37 5.24
CA ILE A 79 7.14 -0.84 6.60
C ILE A 79 8.54 -0.33 6.94
N ASN A 80 8.62 0.66 7.82
CA ASN A 80 9.90 1.33 8.13
C ASN A 80 10.81 0.45 9.00
N GLU A 81 12.03 0.93 9.28
CA GLU A 81 13.01 0.22 10.12
C GLU A 81 12.51 -0.06 11.55
N SER A 82 11.57 0.74 12.05
CA SER A 82 10.89 0.55 13.35
C SER A 82 9.71 -0.42 13.27
N GLU A 83 9.48 -1.05 12.12
CA GLU A 83 8.39 -1.99 11.85
C GLU A 83 6.98 -1.36 11.89
N GLU A 84 6.89 -0.06 11.61
CA GLU A 84 5.62 0.68 11.55
C GLU A 84 5.23 0.96 10.09
N PHE A 85 3.94 1.17 9.85
CA PHE A 85 3.42 1.52 8.54
C PHE A 85 3.58 3.03 8.26
N GLU A 86 4.09 3.36 7.09
CA GLU A 86 4.14 4.71 6.54
C GLU A 86 3.54 4.74 5.14
N TYR A 87 2.86 5.83 4.80
CA TYR A 87 2.39 6.04 3.43
C TYR A 87 3.49 6.66 2.58
N SER A 88 3.78 6.04 1.44
CA SER A 88 4.76 6.53 0.47
C SER A 88 4.07 6.90 -0.84
N TYR A 89 4.61 7.90 -1.54
CA TYR A 89 4.09 8.33 -2.83
C TYR A 89 5.17 9.01 -3.68
N VAL A 90 4.95 9.02 -5.00
CA VAL A 90 5.80 9.70 -5.98
C VAL A 90 4.92 10.59 -6.85
N ILE A 91 5.34 11.84 -7.05
CA ILE A 91 4.69 12.82 -7.92
C ILE A 91 5.66 13.31 -9.01
N ASN A 92 5.11 13.81 -10.12
CA ASN A 92 5.84 14.48 -11.20
C ASN A 92 6.15 15.94 -10.89
#